data_AF-A0A1E5SV91-F1
#
_entry.id   AF-A0A1E5SV91-F1
#
_cell.length_a   1.000
_cell.length_b   1.000
_cell.length_c   1.000
_cell.angle_alpha   90.00
_cell.angle_beta   90.00
_cell.angle_gamma   90.00
#
_symmetry.space_group_name_H-M   'P 1'
#
loop_
_entity.id
_entity.type
_entity.pdbx_description
1 polymer ?
#
loop_
_entity_poly.entity_id
_entity_poly.type
_entity_poly.pdbx_seq_one_letter_code
_entity_poly.pdbx_strand_id
1 'polypeptide(L)'
;MFLLNIQALAQKSYKSKAGLLIAKAENDYVITSHSFKRVTVSLDYDKAEVEIRFMPEASVEDSTFFRDEPIELKASLSIPSIKTQPHPDQRFFTRGKLHYKNKTYTLHGTGELKHHPGGETYTCTLMLQLKLSKSESLLLPGIGQVIEFLLHQTVLDRDF
;
A
#
# COMPACT_ATOMS: atom_id res chain seq x y z
N MET A 1 36.01 -27.85 -13.97
CA MET A 1 34.67 -27.30 -14.27
C MET A 1 34.24 -26.49 -13.06
N PHE A 2 34.39 -25.17 -13.10
CA PHE A 2 33.95 -24.29 -12.00
C PHE A 2 32.45 -24.05 -12.15
N LEU A 3 31.66 -24.54 -11.19
CA LEU A 3 30.27 -24.15 -11.04
C LEU A 3 30.27 -22.71 -10.50
N LEU A 4 29.99 -21.75 -11.38
CA LEU A 4 29.67 -20.38 -10.98
C LEU A 4 28.38 -20.45 -10.16
N ASN A 5 28.52 -20.40 -8.84
CA ASN A 5 27.41 -20.25 -7.91
C ASN A 5 26.94 -18.79 -8.02
N ILE A 6 26.14 -18.50 -9.03
CA ILE A 6 25.45 -17.23 -9.16
C ILE A 6 24.36 -17.28 -8.10
N GLN A 7 24.65 -16.77 -6.91
CA GLN A 7 23.62 -16.40 -5.95
C GLN A 7 22.81 -15.29 -6.62
N ALA A 8 21.73 -15.66 -7.32
CA ALA A 8 20.70 -14.72 -7.71
C ALA A 8 20.23 -14.05 -6.41
N LEU A 9 20.46 -12.74 -6.30
CA LEU A 9 19.97 -11.97 -5.17
C LEU A 9 18.44 -11.96 -5.28
N ALA A 10 17.79 -12.93 -4.63
CA ALA A 10 16.34 -13.02 -4.50
C ALA A 10 15.77 -11.63 -4.19
N GLN A 11 14.70 -11.23 -4.87
CA GLN A 11 14.22 -9.84 -4.89
C GLN A 11 14.00 -9.33 -3.46
N LYS A 12 14.91 -8.48 -2.95
CA LYS A 12 14.77 -7.84 -1.62
C LYS A 12 13.54 -6.94 -1.57
N SER A 13 13.20 -6.36 -2.72
CA SER A 13 12.06 -5.48 -2.88
C SER A 13 11.23 -5.86 -4.11
N TYR A 14 9.92 -5.97 -3.93
CA TYR A 14 8.95 -6.21 -5.00
C TYR A 14 8.19 -4.93 -5.34
N LYS A 15 7.99 -4.61 -6.63
CA LYS A 15 7.22 -3.44 -7.08
C LYS A 15 6.10 -3.85 -8.02
N SER A 16 4.88 -3.39 -7.72
CA SER A 16 3.65 -3.75 -8.45
C SER A 16 2.83 -2.52 -8.82
N LYS A 17 2.08 -2.66 -9.93
CA LYS A 17 0.96 -1.77 -10.29
C LYS A 17 -0.40 -2.46 -10.15
N ALA A 18 -0.43 -3.72 -9.73
CA ALA A 18 -1.64 -4.55 -9.67
C ALA A 18 -2.39 -4.46 -8.33
N GLY A 19 -2.00 -3.55 -7.44
CA GLY A 19 -2.67 -3.33 -6.16
C GLY A 19 -3.94 -2.51 -6.30
N LEU A 20 -4.98 -2.89 -5.55
CA LEU A 20 -6.18 -2.09 -5.38
C LEU A 20 -6.04 -1.24 -4.11
N LEU A 21 -6.04 0.08 -4.28
CA LEU A 21 -6.12 1.04 -3.18
C LEU A 21 -7.47 1.74 -3.22
N ILE A 22 -8.16 1.75 -2.08
CA ILE A 22 -9.43 2.46 -1.88
C ILE A 22 -9.26 3.47 -0.75
N ALA A 23 -9.71 4.70 -0.95
CA ALA A 23 -9.96 5.65 0.12
C ALA A 23 -11.45 5.66 0.48
N LYS A 24 -11.78 5.51 1.75
CA LYS A 24 -13.09 5.90 2.27
C LYS A 24 -13.02 7.35 2.71
N ALA A 25 -13.94 8.16 2.22
CA ALA A 25 -14.00 9.57 2.53
C ALA A 25 -15.40 9.99 2.95
N GLU A 26 -15.48 11.03 3.77
CA GLU A 26 -16.71 11.70 4.14
C GLU A 26 -16.81 13.02 3.37
N ASN A 27 -17.97 13.26 2.78
CA ASN A 27 -18.36 14.53 2.21
C ASN A 27 -19.84 14.80 2.53
N ASP A 28 -20.14 15.92 3.16
CA ASP A 28 -21.51 16.30 3.56
C ASP A 28 -22.31 15.17 4.24
N TYR A 29 -21.70 14.49 5.22
CA TYR A 29 -22.27 13.34 5.97
C TYR A 29 -22.50 12.06 5.14
N VAL A 30 -22.03 12.01 3.90
CA VAL A 30 -22.05 10.81 3.06
C VAL A 30 -20.66 10.18 3.05
N ILE A 31 -20.60 8.87 3.34
CA ILE A 31 -19.36 8.10 3.21
C ILE A 31 -19.29 7.48 1.82
N THR A 32 -18.28 7.84 1.04
CA THR A 32 -18.00 7.30 -0.29
C THR A 32 -16.73 6.45 -0.28
N SER A 33 -16.60 5.57 -1.28
CA SER A 33 -15.38 4.78 -1.51
C SER A 33 -14.82 5.13 -2.89
N HIS A 34 -13.54 5.50 -2.93
CA HIS A 34 -12.85 5.90 -4.16
C HIS A 34 -11.66 4.97 -4.40
N SER A 35 -11.69 4.24 -5.51
CA SER A 35 -10.56 3.41 -5.97
C SER A 35 -9.59 4.23 -6.81
N PHE A 36 -8.30 4.10 -6.58
CA PHE A 36 -7.28 4.79 -7.39
C PHE A 36 -6.80 3.90 -8.54
N LYS A 37 -6.75 4.44 -9.77
CA LYS A 37 -6.28 3.68 -10.95
C LYS A 37 -4.76 3.62 -11.08
N ARG A 38 -4.06 4.65 -10.58
CA ARG A 38 -2.60 4.81 -10.74
C ARG A 38 -1.90 4.55 -9.42
N VAL A 39 -1.91 3.30 -8.97
CA VAL A 39 -1.26 2.87 -7.74
C VAL A 39 0.04 2.14 -8.08
N THR A 40 1.07 2.41 -7.30
CA THR A 40 2.32 1.65 -7.31
C THR A 40 2.64 1.24 -5.89
N VAL A 41 2.76 -0.06 -5.65
CA VAL A 41 3.12 -0.62 -4.35
C VAL A 41 4.53 -1.17 -4.44
N SER A 42 5.38 -0.84 -3.47
CA SER A 42 6.70 -1.44 -3.29
C SER A 42 6.74 -2.10 -1.91
N LEU A 43 7.22 -3.33 -1.84
CA LEU A 43 7.35 -4.11 -0.61
C LEU A 43 8.82 -4.39 -0.37
N ASP A 44 9.31 -4.11 0.84
CA ASP A 44 10.60 -4.61 1.33
C ASP A 44 10.31 -5.84 2.18
N TYR A 45 10.67 -7.03 1.67
CA TYR A 45 10.31 -8.29 2.32
C TYR A 45 11.09 -8.52 3.61
N ASP A 46 12.34 -8.07 3.67
CA ASP A 46 13.22 -8.31 4.81
C ASP A 46 12.91 -7.36 5.96
N LYS A 47 12.52 -6.10 5.67
CA LYS A 47 12.14 -5.11 6.69
C LYS A 47 10.67 -5.13 7.05
N ALA A 48 9.86 -5.87 6.29
CA ALA A 48 8.41 -5.80 6.36
C ALA A 48 7.89 -4.36 6.25
N GLU A 49 8.33 -3.66 5.21
CA GLU A 49 7.89 -2.30 4.91
C GLU A 49 7.12 -2.26 3.59
N VAL A 50 6.14 -1.38 3.51
CA VAL A 50 5.35 -1.11 2.31
C VAL A 50 5.41 0.38 1.97
N GLU A 51 5.64 0.66 0.70
CA GLU A 51 5.53 2.00 0.12
C GLU A 51 4.44 1.98 -0.96
N ILE A 52 3.44 2.84 -0.82
CA ILE A 52 2.33 3.00 -1.75
C ILE A 52 2.41 4.40 -2.33
N ARG A 53 2.51 4.52 -3.65
CA ARG A 53 2.44 5.80 -4.36
C ARG A 53 1.22 5.81 -5.25
N PHE A 54 0.42 6.86 -5.16
CA PHE A 54 -0.79 7.00 -5.95
C PHE A 54 -1.08 8.46 -6.28
N MET A 55 -1.90 8.68 -7.31
CA MET A 55 -2.33 10.01 -7.71
C MET A 55 -3.78 10.21 -7.28
N PRO A 56 -4.13 11.32 -6.60
CA PRO A 56 -5.53 11.71 -6.52
C PRO A 56 -6.05 11.97 -7.94
N GLU A 57 -7.23 11.44 -8.28
CA GLU A 57 -7.85 11.75 -9.57
C GLU A 57 -8.37 13.19 -9.50
N ALA A 58 -7.88 14.07 -10.38
CA ALA A 58 -8.39 15.43 -10.48
C ALA A 58 -9.90 15.41 -10.74
N SER A 59 -10.66 16.22 -10.01
CA SER A 59 -12.02 16.56 -10.42
C SER A 59 -11.94 17.27 -11.78
N VAL A 60 -12.72 16.79 -12.75
CA VAL A 60 -12.73 17.25 -14.15
C VAL A 60 -13.11 18.74 -14.28
N GLU A 61 -13.59 19.39 -13.23
CA GLU A 61 -14.15 20.74 -13.28
C GLU A 61 -13.14 21.90 -13.24
N ASP A 62 -11.88 21.70 -12.80
CA ASP A 62 -10.89 22.80 -12.74
C ASP A 62 -9.65 22.50 -13.59
N SER A 63 -9.78 22.78 -14.88
CA SER A 63 -8.73 22.65 -15.90
C SER A 63 -7.65 23.73 -15.85
N THR A 64 -7.38 24.32 -14.67
CA THR A 64 -6.31 25.32 -14.52
C THR A 64 -5.32 24.98 -13.39
N PHE A 65 -4.10 24.65 -13.82
CA PHE A 65 -2.82 24.85 -13.11
C PHE A 65 -2.43 24.03 -11.87
N PHE A 66 -3.29 23.25 -11.23
CA PHE A 66 -2.84 22.36 -10.15
C PHE A 66 -2.32 21.04 -10.72
N ARG A 67 -1.00 20.91 -10.90
CA ARG A 67 -0.38 19.59 -11.06
C ARG A 67 -0.62 18.82 -9.75
N ASP A 68 -1.49 17.83 -9.79
CA ASP A 68 -1.67 16.93 -8.65
C ASP A 68 -0.35 16.24 -8.32
N GLU A 69 0.15 16.48 -7.12
CA GLU A 69 1.33 15.83 -6.59
C GLU A 69 0.99 14.39 -6.18
N PRO A 70 1.92 13.43 -6.40
CA PRO A 70 1.75 12.07 -5.90
C PRO A 70 1.57 12.08 -4.39
N ILE A 71 0.67 11.24 -3.92
CA ILE A 71 0.60 10.88 -2.51
C ILE A 71 1.54 9.70 -2.29
N GLU A 72 2.43 9.83 -1.30
CA GLU A 72 3.35 8.77 -0.90
C GLU A 72 3.01 8.31 0.51
N LEU A 73 2.72 7.02 0.66
CA LEU A 73 2.44 6.37 1.94
C LEU A 73 3.51 5.33 2.21
N LYS A 74 4.17 5.42 3.36
CA LYS A 74 5.15 4.42 3.82
C LYS A 74 4.71 3.87 5.16
N ALA A 75 4.66 2.55 5.30
CA ALA A 75 4.26 1.90 6.55
C ALA A 75 5.12 0.68 6.88
N SER A 76 5.40 0.50 8.16
CA SER A 76 6.06 -0.70 8.70
C SER A 76 5.00 -1.66 9.21
N LEU A 77 5.15 -2.93 8.86
CA LEU A 77 4.29 -4.01 9.30
C LEU A 77 4.90 -4.59 10.58
N SER A 78 4.11 -4.80 11.65
CA SER A 78 4.62 -5.35 12.93
C SER A 78 4.88 -6.87 12.88
N ILE A 79 5.53 -7.31 11.81
CA ILE A 79 6.03 -8.67 11.58
C ILE A 79 7.52 -8.59 11.26
N PRO A 80 8.30 -9.65 11.52
CA PRO A 80 9.75 -9.60 11.30
C PRO A 80 10.12 -9.56 9.81
N SER A 81 9.31 -10.16 8.94
CA SER A 81 9.52 -10.19 7.49
C SER A 81 8.21 -10.57 6.78
N ILE A 82 8.09 -10.22 5.50
CA ILE A 82 7.01 -10.71 4.63
C ILE A 82 7.42 -12.09 4.13
N LYS A 83 6.70 -13.12 4.56
CA LYS A 83 6.97 -14.50 4.15
C LYS A 83 6.09 -14.86 2.94
N THR A 84 6.72 -15.38 1.89
CA THR A 84 6.03 -15.88 0.69
C THR A 84 5.80 -17.40 0.74
N GLN A 85 6.61 -18.11 1.54
CA GLN A 85 6.46 -19.55 1.79
C GLN A 85 5.14 -19.86 2.52
N PRO A 86 4.60 -21.09 2.39
CA PRO A 86 3.39 -21.49 3.10
C PRO A 86 3.42 -21.15 4.59
N HIS A 87 2.43 -20.40 5.04
CA HIS A 87 2.27 -19.98 6.43
C HIS A 87 0.77 -19.85 6.78
N PRO A 88 0.38 -19.98 8.05
CA PRO A 88 -0.97 -19.61 8.47
C PRO A 88 -1.20 -18.10 8.28
N ASP A 89 -2.45 -17.67 8.17
CA ASP A 89 -2.80 -16.25 8.05
C ASP A 89 -2.15 -15.43 9.18
N GLN A 90 -1.44 -14.36 8.82
CA GLN A 90 -0.72 -13.52 9.76
C GLN A 90 -1.41 -12.17 9.89
N ARG A 91 -1.91 -11.86 11.08
CA ARG A 91 -2.47 -10.54 11.40
C ARG A 91 -1.46 -9.70 12.15
N PHE A 92 -1.41 -8.41 11.85
CA PHE A 92 -0.45 -7.49 12.43
C PHE A 92 -0.99 -6.07 12.54
N PHE A 93 -0.39 -5.28 13.42
CA PHE A 93 -0.55 -3.83 13.43
C PHE A 93 0.38 -3.19 12.40
N THR A 94 0.02 -2.00 11.94
CA THR A 94 0.84 -1.21 11.02
C THR A 94 0.84 0.25 11.44
N ARG A 95 1.99 0.91 11.22
CA ARG A 95 2.19 2.34 11.46
C ARG A 95 2.95 2.92 10.29
N GLY A 96 2.62 4.15 9.91
CA GLY A 96 3.21 4.75 8.74
C GLY A 96 3.08 6.26 8.69
N LYS A 97 3.60 6.81 7.60
CA LYS A 97 3.49 8.22 7.25
C LYS A 97 2.93 8.34 5.84
N LEU A 98 2.07 9.33 5.64
CA LEU A 98 1.57 9.76 4.34
C LEU A 98 2.07 11.17 4.07
N HIS A 99 2.60 11.40 2.88
CA HIS A 99 3.09 12.70 2.42
C HIS A 99 2.21 13.20 1.28
N TYR A 100 1.69 14.43 1.41
CA TYR A 100 0.89 15.11 0.40
C TYR A 100 0.95 16.63 0.57
N LYS A 101 1.21 17.39 -0.51
CA LYS A 101 1.25 18.86 -0.52
C LYS A 101 2.04 19.46 0.64
N ASN A 102 3.30 19.04 0.79
CA ASN A 102 4.23 19.43 1.86
C ASN A 102 3.78 19.10 3.30
N LYS A 103 2.68 18.36 3.50
CA LYS A 103 2.25 17.87 4.80
C LYS A 103 2.58 16.40 4.96
N THR A 104 2.87 16.02 6.20
CA THR A 104 3.06 14.63 6.61
C THR A 104 2.00 14.27 7.63
N TYR A 105 1.33 13.14 7.40
CA TYR A 105 0.29 12.60 8.26
C TYR A 105 0.75 11.25 8.82
N THR A 106 0.45 10.98 10.07
CA THR A 106 0.73 9.74 10.77
C THR A 106 -0.44 8.76 10.64
N LEU A 107 -0.17 7.62 10.03
CA LEU A 107 -1.14 6.55 9.87
C LEU A 107 -0.94 5.44 10.89
N HIS A 108 -2.03 4.80 11.28
CA HIS A 108 -2.03 3.58 12.07
C HIS A 108 -3.13 2.64 11.58
N GLY A 109 -2.99 1.35 11.86
CA GLY A 109 -4.06 0.41 11.56
C GLY A 109 -3.62 -1.04 11.68
N THR A 110 -4.25 -1.89 10.88
CA THR A 110 -4.06 -3.34 10.91
C THR A 110 -3.86 -3.87 9.50
N GLY A 111 -3.26 -5.05 9.40
CA GLY A 111 -3.16 -5.77 8.16
C GLY A 111 -3.17 -7.29 8.35
N GLU A 112 -3.28 -7.98 7.23
CA GLU A 112 -3.29 -9.43 7.15
C GLU A 112 -2.47 -9.87 5.94
N LEU A 113 -1.60 -10.86 6.15
CA LEU A 113 -0.89 -11.57 5.10
C LEU A 113 -1.49 -12.98 5.01
N LYS A 114 -2.15 -13.26 3.88
CA LYS A 114 -2.86 -14.52 3.65
C LYS A 114 -2.19 -15.31 2.54
N HIS A 115 -1.76 -16.53 2.85
CA HIS A 115 -1.15 -17.41 1.86
C HIS A 115 -2.22 -18.10 1.00
N HIS A 116 -1.95 -18.26 -0.29
CA HIS A 116 -2.82 -18.97 -1.23
C HIS A 116 -2.11 -20.22 -1.75
N PRO A 117 -2.56 -21.43 -1.39
CA PRO A 117 -1.93 -22.66 -1.86
C PRO A 117 -2.13 -22.83 -3.37
N GLY A 118 -1.06 -23.23 -4.08
CA GLY A 118 -1.11 -23.62 -5.49
C GLY A 118 -0.88 -22.51 -6.52
N GLY A 119 -0.41 -21.33 -6.11
CA GLY A 119 0.03 -20.30 -7.06
C GLY A 119 1.48 -20.50 -7.48
N GLU A 120 1.74 -20.53 -8.80
CA GLU A 120 3.10 -20.69 -9.32
C GLU A 120 3.94 -19.40 -9.20
N THR A 121 3.31 -18.22 -9.21
CA THR A 121 4.00 -16.90 -9.18
C THR A 121 3.52 -15.95 -8.08
N TYR A 122 2.28 -16.13 -7.64
CA TYR A 122 1.63 -15.40 -6.56
C TYR A 122 1.43 -16.34 -5.38
N THR A 123 1.91 -15.94 -4.22
CA THR A 123 1.92 -16.82 -3.05
C THR A 123 1.09 -16.26 -1.90
N CYS A 124 0.98 -14.94 -1.77
CA CYS A 124 0.24 -14.32 -0.66
C CYS A 124 -0.54 -13.06 -1.08
N THR A 125 -1.63 -12.75 -0.40
CA THR A 125 -2.25 -11.41 -0.41
C THR A 125 -1.82 -10.61 0.81
N LEU A 126 -1.40 -9.36 0.60
CA LEU A 126 -1.29 -8.34 1.63
C LEU A 126 -2.54 -7.47 1.64
N MET A 127 -3.24 -7.44 2.77
CA MET A 127 -4.36 -6.54 3.02
C MET A 127 -4.00 -5.55 4.12
N LEU A 128 -4.24 -4.25 3.90
CA LEU A 128 -4.01 -3.20 4.91
C LEU A 128 -5.26 -2.35 5.08
N GLN A 129 -5.52 -1.97 6.32
CA GLN A 129 -6.49 -0.97 6.72
C GLN A 129 -5.77 0.10 7.52
N LEU A 130 -5.74 1.33 7.00
CA LEU A 130 -4.95 2.44 7.54
C LEU A 130 -5.84 3.64 7.80
N LYS A 131 -5.71 4.23 8.99
CA LYS A 131 -6.44 5.43 9.41
C LYS A 131 -5.46 6.52 9.82
N LEU A 132 -5.86 7.77 9.62
CA LEU A 132 -5.16 8.93 10.15
C LEU A 132 -5.20 8.92 11.68
N SER A 133 -4.17 9.46 12.31
CA SER A 133 -4.16 9.68 13.75
C SER A 133 -5.29 10.64 14.14
N LYS A 134 -5.86 10.49 15.34
CA LYS A 134 -7.10 11.21 15.74
C LYS A 134 -7.06 12.73 15.57
N SER A 135 -5.88 13.35 15.63
CA SER A 135 -5.68 14.80 15.50
C SER A 135 -5.45 15.26 14.06
N GLU A 136 -5.42 14.35 13.09
CA GLU A 136 -5.08 14.65 11.70
C GLU A 136 -6.32 14.52 10.81
N SER A 137 -6.39 15.40 9.81
CA SER A 137 -7.43 15.37 8.79
C SER A 137 -6.79 15.61 7.42
N LEU A 138 -7.08 14.73 6.47
CA LEU A 138 -6.61 14.79 5.10
C LEU A 138 -7.81 15.04 4.19
N LEU A 139 -7.85 16.21 3.56
CA LEU A 139 -8.79 16.51 2.50
C LEU A 139 -8.14 16.22 1.15
N LEU A 140 -8.74 15.32 0.37
CA LEU A 140 -8.33 15.06 -1.00
C LEU A 140 -9.32 15.74 -1.97
N PRO A 141 -8.84 16.59 -2.90
CA PRO A 141 -9.70 17.21 -3.92
C PRO A 141 -10.47 16.16 -4.71
N GLY A 142 -11.76 16.41 -4.98
CA GLY A 142 -12.63 15.49 -5.72
C GLY A 142 -13.03 14.21 -4.96
N ILE A 143 -12.53 14.00 -3.75
CA ILE A 143 -12.80 12.80 -2.93
C ILE A 143 -13.47 13.17 -1.60
N GLY A 144 -13.00 14.23 -0.92
CA GLY A 144 -13.49 14.63 0.40
C GLY A 144 -12.50 14.31 1.52
N GLN A 145 -13.00 14.32 2.76
CA GLN A 145 -12.19 14.10 3.95
C GLN A 145 -11.93 12.60 4.12
N VAL A 146 -10.67 12.18 3.97
CA VAL A 146 -10.29 10.76 4.08
C VAL A 146 -10.40 10.28 5.51
N ILE A 147 -11.09 9.15 5.70
CA ILE A 147 -11.27 8.46 6.97
C ILE A 147 -10.32 7.26 7.06
N GLU A 148 -10.14 6.56 5.94
CA GLU A 148 -9.45 5.28 5.89
C GLU A 148 -8.92 4.98 4.49
N PHE A 149 -7.75 4.34 4.43
CA PHE A 149 -7.23 3.68 3.23
C PHE A 149 -7.30 2.17 3.39
N LEU A 150 -7.73 1.49 2.33
CA LEU A 150 -7.75 0.04 2.22
C LEU A 150 -6.85 -0.39 1.06
N LEU A 151 -5.84 -1.22 1.34
CA LEU A 151 -5.00 -1.83 0.31
C LEU A 151 -5.32 -3.31 0.19
N HIS A 152 -5.42 -3.79 -1.05
CA HIS A 152 -5.34 -5.21 -1.38
C HIS A 152 -4.25 -5.40 -2.45
N GLN A 153 -3.17 -6.11 -2.08
CA GLN A 153 -1.99 -6.28 -2.93
C GLN A 153 -1.60 -7.76 -3.04
N THR A 154 -1.44 -8.22 -4.27
CA THR A 154 -0.81 -9.50 -4.61
C THR A 154 0.69 -9.46 -4.26
N VAL A 155 1.17 -10.44 -3.50
CA VAL A 155 2.59 -10.61 -3.15
C VAL A 155 3.14 -11.77 -3.98
N LEU A 156 4.20 -11.49 -4.74
CA LEU A 156 4.86 -12.50 -5.56
C LEU A 156 5.88 -13.30 -4.77
N ASP A 157 6.15 -14.52 -5.23
CA ASP A 157 7.23 -15.31 -4.68
C ASP A 157 8.58 -14.57 -4.82
N ARG A 158 9.42 -14.69 -3.78
CA ARG A 158 10.71 -14.01 -3.69
C ARG A 158 11.73 -14.58 -4.68
N ASP A 159 11.57 -15.86 -5.03
CA ASP A 159 12.49 -16.65 -5.84
C ASP A 159 12.14 -16.65 -7.34
N PHE A 160 11.20 -15.80 -7.78
CA PHE A 160 10.81 -15.59 -9.17
C PHE A 160 11.47 -14.38 -9.85
#